data_AF-A0A182T4X8-F1
#
_entry.id   AF-A0A182T4X8-F1
#
_cell.length_a   1.000
_cell.length_b   1.000
_cell.length_c   1.000
_cell.angle_alpha   90.00
_cell.angle_beta   90.00
_cell.angle_gamma   90.00
#
_symmetry.space_group_name_H-M   'P 1'
#
loop_
_entity.id
_entity.type
_entity.pdbx_description
1 polymer ?
#
loop_
_entity_poly.entity_id
_entity_poly.type
_entity_poly.pdbx_seq_one_letter_code
_entity_poly.pdbx_strand_id
1 'polypeptide(L)'
;MLQDFCRFKQTTNIHHDVALLLTREQICRNPAENNCDTLGLAELGTICRETACAIVQDNGLSASFTIAHELGHVLGMPHDDDNRCQRYRGDSSGNNRIMSRTIDHNTHPWQWSNCSRQILSEYFDPFVDVNSE
;
A
#
# COMPACT_ATOMS: atom_id res chain seq x y z
N MET A 1 14.34 9.50 -0.73
CA MET A 1 14.37 8.14 -0.16
C MET A 1 13.73 7.10 -1.08
N LEU A 2 12.39 7.09 -1.30
CA LEU A 2 11.75 6.08 -2.16
C LEU A 2 12.39 6.04 -3.56
N GLN A 3 12.40 7.17 -4.27
CA GLN A 3 12.97 7.27 -5.62
C GLN A 3 14.44 6.84 -5.70
N ASP A 4 15.24 7.14 -4.68
CA ASP A 4 16.65 6.74 -4.62
C ASP A 4 16.79 5.22 -4.48
N PHE A 5 15.97 4.59 -3.62
CA PHE A 5 15.93 3.15 -3.46
C PHE A 5 15.44 2.43 -4.74
N CYS A 6 14.37 2.93 -5.36
CA CYS A 6 13.81 2.35 -6.59
C CYS A 6 14.80 2.42 -7.76
N ARG A 7 15.67 3.45 -7.79
CA ARG A 7 16.78 3.53 -8.76
C ARG A 7 17.92 2.59 -8.39
N PHE A 8 18.30 2.55 -7.11
CA PHE A 8 19.38 1.68 -6.63
C PHE A 8 19.09 0.21 -6.96
N LYS A 9 17.86 -0.26 -6.71
CA LYS A 9 17.48 -1.65 -6.97
C LYS A 9 17.51 -2.05 -8.44
N GLN A 10 17.46 -1.10 -9.38
CA GLN A 10 17.62 -1.38 -10.81
C GLN A 10 19.09 -1.64 -11.20
N THR A 11 20.04 -1.26 -10.35
CA THR A 11 21.47 -1.52 -10.58
C THR A 11 21.89 -2.92 -10.14
N THR A 12 21.06 -3.59 -9.33
CA THR A 12 21.29 -4.97 -8.91
C THR A 12 20.67 -5.88 -9.96
N ASN A 13 21.49 -6.62 -10.71
CA ASN A 13 21.04 -7.53 -11.77
C ASN A 13 20.40 -8.82 -11.19
N ILE A 14 19.45 -8.64 -10.27
CA ILE A 14 18.73 -9.69 -9.54
C ILE A 14 17.26 -9.58 -9.91
N HIS A 15 16.71 -10.64 -10.51
CA HIS A 15 15.30 -10.67 -10.85
C HIS A 15 14.41 -10.72 -9.60
N HIS A 16 13.39 -9.87 -9.57
CA HIS A 16 12.39 -9.77 -8.51
C HIS A 16 11.15 -9.03 -9.05
N ASP A 17 9.96 -9.33 -8.51
CA ASP A 17 8.73 -8.62 -8.87
C ASP A 17 8.59 -7.28 -8.14
N VAL A 18 9.01 -7.23 -6.86
CA VAL A 18 8.99 -6.03 -6.03
C VAL A 18 10.18 -6.03 -5.07
N ALA A 19 10.74 -4.84 -4.80
CA ALA A 19 11.76 -4.65 -3.77
C ALA A 19 11.22 -3.83 -2.61
N LEU A 20 11.56 -4.21 -1.38
CA LEU A 20 11.15 -3.49 -0.18
C LEU A 20 12.37 -3.11 0.66
N LEU A 21 12.47 -1.83 1.03
CA LEU A 21 13.48 -1.34 1.97
C LEU A 21 12.86 -1.19 3.35
N LEU A 22 13.44 -1.86 4.34
CA LEU A 22 13.20 -1.59 5.75
C LEU A 22 14.30 -0.69 6.29
N THR A 23 13.91 0.39 6.96
CA THR A 23 14.86 1.35 7.52
C THR A 23 14.42 1.87 8.87
N ARG A 24 15.37 2.18 9.75
CA ARG A 24 15.11 2.90 11.01
C ARG A 24 15.11 4.42 10.83
N GLU A 25 15.47 4.90 9.65
CA GLU A 25 15.41 6.32 9.30
C GLU A 25 13.97 6.82 9.25
N GLN A 26 13.76 8.07 9.65
CA GLN A 26 12.44 8.69 9.62
C GLN A 26 12.01 8.96 8.17
N ILE A 27 10.82 8.49 7.80
CA ILE A 27 10.26 8.69 6.46
C ILE A 27 9.34 9.92 6.49
N CYS A 28 9.63 10.91 5.66
CA CYS A 28 8.81 12.11 5.52
C CYS A 28 8.40 12.26 4.06
N ARG A 29 7.09 12.30 3.79
CA ARG A 29 6.58 12.57 2.44
C ARG A 29 6.98 13.96 1.96
N ASN A 30 6.92 14.95 2.86
CA ASN A 30 7.39 16.30 2.64
C ASN A 30 8.47 16.64 3.66
N PRO A 31 9.76 16.74 3.27
CA PRO A 31 10.83 17.08 4.19
C PRO A 31 10.70 18.49 4.82
N ALA A 32 9.86 19.35 4.26
CA ALA A 32 9.60 20.69 4.79
C ALA A 32 8.52 20.69 5.89
N GLU A 33 7.82 19.58 6.12
CA GLU A 33 6.87 19.44 7.22
C GLU A 33 7.59 18.99 8.49
N ASN A 34 7.30 19.67 9.60
CA ASN A 34 7.88 19.34 10.91
C ASN A 34 7.31 18.05 11.50
N ASN A 35 6.21 17.51 10.97
CA ASN A 35 5.61 16.28 11.43
C ASN A 35 5.63 15.21 10.33
N CYS A 36 6.33 14.11 10.60
CA CYS A 36 6.46 12.99 9.67
C CYS A 36 5.60 11.82 10.17
N ASP A 37 4.30 11.88 9.90
CA ASP A 37 3.35 10.82 10.27
C ASP A 37 3.37 9.63 9.29
N THR A 38 4.20 9.70 8.24
CA THR A 38 4.28 8.69 7.19
C THR A 38 5.23 7.57 7.59
N LEU A 39 4.72 6.34 7.72
CA LEU A 39 5.53 5.17 8.08
C LEU A 39 6.01 4.37 6.87
N GLY A 40 5.50 4.64 5.67
CA GLY A 40 5.86 3.93 4.45
C GLY A 40 5.50 4.72 3.20
N LEU A 41 6.10 4.34 2.07
CA LEU A 41 5.79 4.89 0.75
C LEU A 41 5.95 3.81 -0.32
N ALA A 42 5.01 3.76 -1.26
CA ALA A 42 5.04 2.90 -2.44
C ALA A 42 4.39 3.58 -3.66
N GLU A 43 4.72 3.07 -4.86
CA GLU A 43 4.06 3.50 -6.10
C GLU A 43 2.85 2.61 -6.40
N LEU A 44 1.71 3.25 -6.71
CA LEU A 44 0.43 2.58 -6.94
C LEU A 44 0.43 1.74 -8.23
N GLY A 45 0.08 0.46 -8.11
CA GLY A 45 -0.20 -0.44 -9.25
C GLY A 45 1.04 -0.76 -10.09
N THR A 46 2.19 -0.97 -9.43
CA THR A 46 3.49 -1.13 -10.08
C THR A 46 4.04 -2.54 -10.06
N ILE A 47 3.36 -3.55 -9.46
CA ILE A 47 3.91 -4.91 -9.23
C ILE A 47 4.58 -5.57 -10.45
N CYS A 48 4.11 -5.33 -11.67
CA CYS A 48 4.70 -5.88 -12.90
C CYS A 48 5.65 -4.92 -13.63
N ARG A 49 6.04 -3.81 -13.01
CA ARG A 49 6.99 -2.83 -13.56
C ARG A 49 8.34 -3.04 -12.93
N GLU A 50 9.41 -2.82 -13.69
CA GLU A 50 10.77 -2.82 -13.16
C GLU A 50 11.01 -1.75 -12.09
N THR A 51 10.11 -0.77 -11.95
CA THR A 51 10.17 0.25 -10.90
C THR A 51 9.48 -0.17 -9.59
N ALA A 52 8.82 -1.33 -9.52
CA ALA A 52 8.09 -1.77 -8.33
C ALA A 52 8.98 -1.76 -7.08
N CYS A 53 8.60 -0.92 -6.11
CA CYS A 53 9.34 -0.70 -4.89
C CYS A 53 8.45 -0.15 -3.78
N ALA A 54 8.82 -0.45 -2.54
CA ALA A 54 8.25 0.14 -1.35
C ALA A 54 9.35 0.44 -0.33
N ILE A 55 9.15 1.46 0.50
CA ILE A 55 9.98 1.73 1.68
C ILE A 55 9.10 1.74 2.92
N VAL A 56 9.60 1.18 4.02
CA VAL A 56 8.88 1.13 5.30
C VAL A 56 9.84 1.47 6.44
N GLN A 57 9.37 2.32 7.34
CA GLN A 57 10.03 2.64 8.58
C GLN A 57 9.79 1.51 9.59
N ASP A 58 10.88 0.92 10.08
CA ASP A 58 10.88 -0.09 11.12
C ASP A 58 10.58 0.54 12.49
N ASN A 59 9.37 0.31 12.98
CA ASN A 59 8.93 0.65 14.33
C ASN A 59 8.66 -0.60 15.20
N GLY A 60 9.27 -1.74 14.86
CA GLY A 60 9.06 -3.03 15.52
C GLY A 60 7.98 -3.87 14.84
N LEU A 61 7.24 -4.66 15.63
CA LEU A 61 6.26 -5.63 15.11
C LEU A 61 5.16 -4.95 14.25
N SER A 62 4.78 -3.73 14.57
CA SER A 62 3.80 -2.94 13.82
C SER A 62 4.24 -2.62 12.39
N ALA A 63 5.53 -2.69 12.07
CA ALA A 63 6.03 -2.47 10.71
C ALA A 63 5.46 -3.50 9.73
N SER A 64 5.09 -4.70 10.20
CA SER A 64 4.41 -5.71 9.37
C SER A 64 3.11 -5.19 8.75
N PHE A 65 2.37 -4.34 9.45
CA PHE A 65 1.14 -3.73 8.94
C PHE A 65 1.43 -2.69 7.87
N THR A 66 2.44 -1.85 8.09
CA THR A 66 2.90 -0.89 7.10
C THR A 66 3.43 -1.59 5.85
N ILE A 67 4.17 -2.69 5.99
CA ILE A 67 4.59 -3.53 4.86
C ILE A 67 3.39 -4.01 4.05
N ALA A 68 2.36 -4.55 4.72
CA ALA A 68 1.15 -5.00 4.03
C ALA A 68 0.44 -3.84 3.31
N HIS A 69 0.33 -2.67 3.95
CA HIS A 69 -0.26 -1.47 3.38
C HIS A 69 0.47 -1.02 2.09
N GLU A 70 1.80 -0.88 2.16
CA GLU A 70 2.60 -0.43 1.01
C GLU A 70 2.59 -1.45 -0.12
N LEU A 71 2.61 -2.75 0.18
CA LEU A 71 2.43 -3.80 -0.83
C LEU A 71 1.02 -3.77 -1.44
N GLY A 72 -0.01 -3.42 -0.66
CA GLY A 72 -1.35 -3.15 -1.18
C GLY A 72 -1.36 -2.05 -2.23
N HIS A 73 -0.62 -0.96 -2.01
CA HIS A 73 -0.41 0.08 -3.02
C HIS A 73 0.32 -0.46 -4.25
N VAL A 74 1.40 -1.23 -4.10
CA VAL A 74 2.11 -1.85 -5.23
C VAL A 74 1.17 -2.72 -6.08
N LEU A 75 0.20 -3.39 -5.43
CA LEU A 75 -0.87 -4.18 -6.05
C LEU A 75 -2.07 -3.36 -6.57
N GLY A 76 -1.99 -2.03 -6.57
CA GLY A 76 -2.99 -1.14 -7.15
C GLY A 76 -4.12 -0.72 -6.21
N MET A 77 -4.14 -1.22 -4.98
CA MET A 77 -5.17 -0.87 -4.00
C MET A 77 -5.01 0.60 -3.55
N PRO A 78 -6.04 1.45 -3.67
CA PRO A 78 -6.01 2.78 -3.07
C PRO A 78 -6.27 2.68 -1.57
N HIS A 79 -6.23 3.84 -0.91
CA HIS A 79 -6.82 3.94 0.41
C HIS A 79 -8.30 3.61 0.40
N ASP A 80 -8.80 3.07 1.52
CA ASP A 80 -10.20 2.72 1.66
C ASP A 80 -11.14 3.92 1.45
N ASP A 81 -10.69 5.16 1.68
CA ASP A 81 -11.46 6.41 1.52
C ASP A 81 -11.30 7.12 0.19
N ASP A 82 -10.61 6.48 -0.76
CA ASP A 82 -10.52 6.94 -2.12
C ASP A 82 -11.86 6.83 -2.87
N ASN A 83 -12.08 7.71 -3.85
CA ASN A 83 -13.28 7.70 -4.69
C ASN A 83 -13.51 6.35 -5.39
N ARG A 84 -12.43 5.64 -5.78
CA ARG A 84 -12.51 4.30 -6.39
C ARG A 84 -13.11 3.25 -5.46
N CYS A 85 -13.07 3.48 -4.15
CA CYS A 85 -13.63 2.61 -3.13
C CYS A 85 -15.10 2.89 -2.79
N GLN A 86 -15.66 4.03 -3.20
CA GLN A 86 -17.02 4.42 -2.80
C GLN A 86 -18.07 3.38 -3.18
N ARG A 87 -17.96 2.78 -4.37
CA ARG A 87 -18.85 1.71 -4.85
C ARG A 87 -18.77 0.41 -4.05
N TYR A 88 -17.71 0.21 -3.26
CA TYR A 88 -17.45 -1.03 -2.50
C TYR A 88 -17.62 -0.88 -0.99
N ARG A 89 -17.82 0.35 -0.50
CA ARG A 89 -17.82 0.66 0.93
C ARG A 89 -18.98 0.05 1.71
N GLY A 90 -20.10 -0.29 1.06
CA GLY A 90 -21.29 -0.81 1.73
C GLY A 90 -21.70 0.02 2.96
N ASP A 91 -22.38 -0.59 3.92
CA ASP A 91 -22.79 0.03 5.19
C ASP A 91 -21.72 -0.10 6.30
N SER A 92 -20.53 -0.59 5.96
CA SER A 92 -19.45 -0.89 6.90
C SER A 92 -18.60 0.35 7.22
N SER A 93 -19.24 1.48 7.51
CA SER A 93 -18.53 2.68 7.97
C SER A 93 -18.11 2.48 9.43
N GLY A 94 -16.82 2.22 9.69
CA GLY A 94 -16.30 2.31 11.06
C GLY A 94 -15.11 1.44 11.41
N ASN A 95 -14.74 0.45 10.58
CA ASN A 95 -13.59 -0.41 10.88
C ASN A 95 -12.42 -0.09 9.95
N ASN A 96 -11.35 0.48 10.51
CA ASN A 96 -10.10 0.66 9.78
C ASN A 96 -9.53 -0.71 9.39
N ARG A 97 -9.12 -0.85 8.14
CA ARG A 97 -8.55 -2.05 7.52
C ARG A 97 -7.12 -1.75 7.07
N ILE A 98 -6.44 -2.74 6.48
CA ILE A 98 -5.05 -2.58 6.05
C ILE A 98 -4.84 -1.33 5.19
N MET A 99 -5.77 -0.99 4.28
CA MET A 99 -5.66 0.18 3.39
C MET A 99 -6.26 1.47 3.95
N SER A 100 -6.55 1.55 5.25
CA SER A 100 -6.96 2.81 5.86
C SER A 100 -5.76 3.76 5.99
N ARG A 101 -5.96 5.06 5.73
CA ARG A 101 -4.88 6.07 5.74
C ARG A 101 -4.22 6.23 7.11
N THR A 102 -4.99 5.97 8.18
CA THR A 102 -4.56 6.13 9.56
C THR A 102 -4.72 4.80 10.29
N ILE A 103 -3.69 4.44 11.06
CA ILE A 103 -3.76 3.32 12.00
C ILE A 103 -4.18 3.90 13.36
N ASP A 104 -5.27 3.37 13.89
CA ASP A 104 -5.78 3.66 15.24
C ASP A 104 -6.13 2.37 15.99
N HIS A 105 -6.66 2.51 17.22
CA HIS A 105 -7.06 1.39 18.06
C HIS A 105 -8.17 0.50 17.47
N ASN A 106 -8.95 1.01 16.50
CA ASN A 106 -10.04 0.28 15.84
C ASN A 106 -9.59 -0.37 14.53
N THR A 107 -8.30 -0.26 14.21
CA THR A 107 -7.74 -0.90 13.02
C THR A 107 -7.72 -2.40 13.22
N HIS A 108 -8.23 -3.11 12.23
CA HIS A 108 -8.15 -4.56 12.10
C HIS A 108 -7.02 -4.85 11.12
N PRO A 109 -5.79 -4.98 11.61
CA PRO A 109 -4.62 -4.83 10.77
C PRO A 109 -4.28 -6.14 10.01
N TRP A 110 -5.15 -7.15 10.16
CA TRP A 110 -5.11 -8.45 9.51
C TRP A 110 -6.23 -8.64 8.48
N GLN A 111 -7.00 -7.57 8.18
CA GLN A 111 -8.17 -7.66 7.31
C GLN A 111 -8.10 -6.62 6.20
N TRP A 112 -8.25 -7.11 4.96
CA TRP A 112 -8.52 -6.29 3.79
C TRP A 112 -9.99 -5.88 3.74
N SER A 113 -10.27 -4.65 3.33
CA SER A 113 -11.64 -4.17 3.12
C SER A 113 -12.27 -4.84 1.89
N ASN A 114 -13.58 -4.69 1.72
CA ASN A 114 -14.24 -5.12 0.51
C ASN A 114 -13.67 -4.38 -0.72
N CYS A 115 -13.41 -3.07 -0.59
CA CYS A 115 -12.76 -2.32 -1.66
C CYS A 115 -11.40 -2.90 -2.06
N SER A 116 -10.52 -3.15 -1.08
CA SER A 116 -9.19 -3.71 -1.35
C SER A 116 -9.27 -5.02 -2.13
N ARG A 117 -10.20 -5.91 -1.75
CA ARG A 117 -10.41 -7.20 -2.43
C ARG A 117 -10.89 -7.02 -3.86
N GLN A 118 -11.90 -6.17 -4.06
CA GLN A 118 -12.46 -5.93 -5.39
C GLN A 118 -11.47 -5.25 -6.34
N ILE A 119 -10.76 -4.22 -5.87
CA ILE A 119 -9.73 -3.56 -6.67
C ILE A 119 -8.59 -4.54 -7.02
N LEU A 120 -8.18 -5.41 -6.09
CA LEU A 120 -7.17 -6.42 -6.38
C LEU A 120 -7.64 -7.40 -7.44
N SER A 121 -8.89 -7.87 -7.34
CA SER A 121 -9.50 -8.74 -8.33
C SER A 121 -9.54 -8.08 -9.70
N GLU A 122 -9.99 -6.82 -9.81
CA GLU A 122 -9.98 -6.05 -11.06
C GLU A 122 -8.56 -5.82 -11.61
N TYR A 123 -7.56 -5.68 -10.73
CA TYR A 123 -6.17 -5.46 -11.13
C TYR A 123 -5.58 -6.68 -11.85
N PHE A 124 -5.89 -7.89 -11.38
CA PHE A 124 -5.38 -9.14 -11.97
C PHE A 124 -6.31 -9.76 -13.01
N ASP A 125 -7.61 -9.48 -12.93
CA ASP A 125 -8.61 -9.94 -13.88
C ASP A 125 -9.47 -8.75 -14.34
N PRO A 126 -9.04 -8.05 -15.41
CA PRO A 126 -9.77 -6.90 -15.93
C PRO A 126 -11.10 -7.28 -16.60
N PHE A 127 -11.47 -8.57 -16.63
CA PHE A 127 -12.70 -9.09 -17.23
C PHE A 127 -13.68 -9.70 -16.22
N VAL A 128 -13.53 -9.43 -14.91
CA VAL A 128 -14.57 -9.80 -13.92
C VAL A 128 -15.84 -9.00 -14.22
N ASP A 129 -16.79 -9.66 -14.87
CA ASP A 129 -18.10 -9.12 -15.22
C ASP A 129 -18.93 -8.97 -13.94
N VAL A 130 -18.98 -7.75 -13.42
CA VAL A 130 -19.69 -7.37 -12.17
C VAL A 130 -21.23 -7.48 -12.30
N ASN A 131 -21.73 -8.00 -13.42
CA ASN A 131 -23.16 -8.23 -13.72
C ASN A 131 -23.52 -9.72 -13.84
N SER A 132 -22.69 -10.63 -13.32
CA SER A 132 -23.01 -12.07 -13.27
C SER A 132 -23.69 -12.46 -11.95
N GLU A 133 -24.83 -11.84 -11.66
CA GLU A 133 -25.88 -12.36 -10.76
C GLU A 133 -27.25 -12.26 -11.44
#